data_AF-A0A7K5ZVV2-F1
#
_entry.id   AF-A0A7K5ZVV2-F1
#
_cell.length_a   1.000
_cell.length_b   1.000
_cell.length_c   1.000
_cell.angle_alpha   90.00
_cell.angle_beta   90.00
_cell.angle_gamma   90.00
#
_symmetry.space_group_name_H-M   'P 1'
#
loop_
_entity.id
_entity.type
_entity.pdbx_description
1 polymer ?
#
loop_
_entity_poly.entity_id
_entity_poly.type
_entity_poly.pdbx_seq_one_letter_code
_entity_poly.pdbx_strand_id
1 'polypeptide(L)'
;MSAVPGLQADCEELLGAFQQADTVRFERFAELWRERRFHTVFYGRIRALERNKLTKKTLELAQQYFLPPYAFQIRVGALYLLYGLYNTQLCQPKQKIRIALKDWPEIQKFQQDLIDSQHYDAAYIFRRLRLARAFHFTAMPKLLHYRTKKKIEENEFKEEFKDPSNRVNSLITNDVLEELMNIHDHYQKMKCVISADKSQPDKALSLIKDDFVVTLKDITLEHQEWQQNRMKLFLNAKETDETENKKKDETLLQSEGSERASALARIKYRSYSAVPE
;
A
#
# COMPACT_ATOMS: atom_id res chain seq x y z
N MET A 1 -18.20 11.07 -7.48
CA MET A 1 -17.94 12.35 -6.76
C MET A 1 -16.56 12.26 -6.13
N SER A 2 -15.56 12.63 -6.94
CA SER A 2 -14.17 12.25 -6.80
C SER A 2 -13.54 12.64 -5.46
N ALA A 3 -12.47 11.94 -5.13
CA ALA A 3 -11.48 12.37 -4.15
C ALA A 3 -11.09 13.84 -4.40
N VAL A 4 -10.65 14.53 -3.36
CA VAL A 4 -10.00 15.83 -3.53
C VAL A 4 -8.76 15.56 -4.39
N PRO A 5 -8.66 16.12 -5.61
CA PRO A 5 -7.51 15.87 -6.47
C PRO A 5 -6.22 16.21 -5.70
N GLY A 6 -5.21 15.34 -5.79
CA GLY A 6 -3.92 15.53 -5.12
C GLY A 6 -3.83 15.01 -3.68
N LEU A 7 -4.93 15.02 -2.89
CA LEU A 7 -4.83 14.69 -1.45
C LEU A 7 -4.29 13.28 -1.16
N GLN A 8 -4.65 12.29 -1.99
CA GLN A 8 -4.10 10.95 -1.87
C GLN A 8 -2.62 10.91 -2.19
N ALA A 9 -2.20 11.58 -3.26
CA ALA A 9 -0.79 11.71 -3.60
C ALA A 9 -0.02 12.39 -2.46
N ASP A 10 -0.53 13.49 -1.88
CA ASP A 10 0.12 14.20 -0.78
C ASP A 10 0.26 13.32 0.48
N CYS A 11 -0.79 12.56 0.84
CA CYS A 11 -0.75 11.60 1.95
C CYS A 11 0.29 10.50 1.70
N GLU A 12 0.29 9.93 0.49
CA GLU A 12 1.21 8.85 0.12
C GLU A 12 2.65 9.34 -0.06
N GLU A 13 2.87 10.57 -0.48
CA GLU A 13 4.20 11.15 -0.55
C GLU A 13 4.77 11.37 0.85
N LEU A 14 3.95 11.91 1.78
CA LEU A 14 4.33 12.07 3.18
C LEU A 14 4.63 10.72 3.85
N LEU A 15 3.76 9.72 3.66
CA LEU A 15 3.95 8.37 4.21
C LEU A 15 5.14 7.66 3.56
N GLY A 16 5.37 7.85 2.25
CA GLY A 16 6.51 7.29 1.53
C GLY A 16 7.84 7.89 2.00
N ALA A 17 7.91 9.21 2.18
CA ALA A 17 9.09 9.87 2.75
C ALA A 17 9.34 9.44 4.20
N PHE A 18 8.27 9.20 4.97
CA PHE A 18 8.39 8.65 6.31
C PHE A 18 8.90 7.21 6.31
N GLN A 19 8.45 6.39 5.37
CA GLN A 19 8.96 5.02 5.16
C GLN A 19 10.46 5.04 4.83
N GLN A 20 10.87 5.88 3.90
CA GLN A 20 12.29 6.05 3.50
C GLN A 20 13.19 6.56 4.62
N ALA A 21 12.66 7.31 5.58
CA ALA A 21 13.42 7.78 6.73
C ALA A 21 13.81 6.64 7.70
N ASP A 22 13.37 5.41 7.45
CA ASP A 22 13.70 4.18 8.20
C ASP A 22 13.58 4.35 9.73
N THR A 23 12.53 5.06 10.14
CA THR A 23 12.24 5.35 11.53
C THR A 23 10.75 5.37 11.77
N VAL A 24 10.35 5.03 12.99
CA VAL A 24 8.97 5.09 13.48
C VAL A 24 8.75 6.25 14.47
N ARG A 25 9.75 7.13 14.64
CA ARG A 25 9.70 8.20 15.64
C ARG A 25 8.85 9.38 15.19
N PHE A 26 8.04 9.89 16.12
CA PHE A 26 7.15 11.01 15.87
C PHE A 26 7.90 12.29 15.48
N GLU A 27 9.09 12.52 16.05
CA GLU A 27 9.92 13.69 15.75
C GLU A 27 10.18 13.83 14.25
N ARG A 28 10.66 12.74 13.61
CA ARG A 28 10.93 12.73 12.18
C ARG A 28 9.67 12.89 11.34
N PHE A 29 8.57 12.24 11.74
CA PHE A 29 7.28 12.45 11.08
C PHE A 29 6.84 13.92 11.15
N ALA A 30 7.01 14.56 12.30
CA ALA A 30 6.60 15.95 12.52
C ALA A 30 7.45 16.94 11.69
N GLU A 31 8.72 16.64 11.43
CA GLU A 31 9.55 17.39 10.47
C GLU A 31 8.98 17.29 9.06
N LEU A 32 8.78 16.08 8.55
CA LEU A 32 8.22 15.84 7.22
C LEU A 32 6.85 16.51 7.04
N TRP A 33 6.02 16.47 8.08
CA TRP A 33 4.73 17.17 8.14
C TRP A 33 4.87 18.69 7.96
N ARG A 34 5.88 19.30 8.62
CA ARG A 34 6.14 20.75 8.54
C ARG A 34 6.74 21.13 7.20
N GLU A 35 7.71 20.36 6.70
CA GLU A 35 8.34 20.55 5.39
C GLU A 35 7.28 20.60 4.28
N ARG A 36 6.33 19.67 4.31
CA ARG A 36 5.21 19.61 3.34
C ARG A 36 4.05 20.55 3.63
N ARG A 37 4.15 21.38 4.68
CA ARG A 37 3.09 22.31 5.14
C ARG A 37 1.74 21.62 5.32
N PHE A 38 1.72 20.36 5.74
CA PHE A 38 0.49 19.54 5.79
C PHE A 38 -0.56 20.07 6.79
N HIS A 39 -0.16 20.98 7.69
CA HIS A 39 -1.08 21.72 8.55
C HIS A 39 -2.08 22.60 7.79
N THR A 40 -1.81 22.98 6.54
CA THR A 40 -2.69 23.83 5.72
C THR A 40 -3.75 23.06 4.93
N VAL A 41 -3.83 21.71 5.04
CA VAL A 41 -4.73 20.86 4.25
C VAL A 41 -6.21 21.27 4.33
N PHE A 42 -6.63 21.87 5.45
CA PHE A 42 -8.02 22.32 5.64
C PHE A 42 -8.27 23.79 5.29
N TYR A 43 -7.25 24.52 4.83
CA TYR A 43 -7.37 25.94 4.50
C TYR A 43 -8.06 26.12 3.14
N GLY A 44 -8.72 27.27 2.95
CA GLY A 44 -9.37 27.62 1.67
C GLY A 44 -10.80 27.10 1.45
N ARG A 45 -11.51 26.64 2.50
CA ARG A 45 -12.94 26.32 2.42
C ARG A 45 -13.78 27.18 3.36
N ILE A 46 -14.61 28.05 2.78
CA ILE A 46 -15.37 29.07 3.51
C ILE A 46 -16.66 28.50 4.12
N ARG A 47 -17.33 27.56 3.45
CA ARG A 47 -18.60 27.01 3.92
C ARG A 47 -18.39 25.85 4.91
N ALA A 48 -19.14 25.86 6.00
CA ALA A 48 -19.05 24.84 7.05
C ALA A 48 -19.35 23.42 6.54
N LEU A 49 -20.36 23.28 5.67
CA LEU A 49 -20.72 21.99 5.07
C LEU A 49 -19.59 21.41 4.21
N GLU A 50 -18.92 22.25 3.43
CA GLU A 50 -17.79 21.85 2.59
C GLU A 50 -16.58 21.45 3.44
N ARG A 51 -16.26 22.23 4.48
CA ARG A 51 -15.23 21.86 5.46
C ARG A 51 -15.51 20.50 6.09
N ASN A 52 -16.72 20.29 6.60
CA ASN A 52 -17.10 19.03 7.22
C ASN A 52 -16.98 17.85 6.24
N LYS A 53 -17.42 18.03 4.99
CA LYS A 53 -17.32 17.00 3.96
C LYS A 53 -15.87 16.70 3.58
N LEU A 54 -15.03 17.73 3.45
CA LEU A 54 -13.60 17.60 3.20
C LEU A 54 -12.92 16.87 4.34
N THR A 55 -13.05 17.34 5.58
CA THR A 55 -12.42 16.73 6.75
C THR A 55 -12.82 15.27 6.93
N LYS A 56 -14.10 14.92 6.75
CA LYS A 56 -14.53 13.51 6.77
C LYS A 56 -13.79 12.66 5.73
N LYS A 57 -13.69 13.15 4.48
CA LYS A 57 -12.97 12.44 3.41
C LYS A 57 -11.47 12.32 3.70
N THR A 58 -10.84 13.38 4.21
CA THR A 58 -9.41 13.37 4.54
C THR A 58 -9.11 12.37 5.65
N LEU A 59 -9.92 12.34 6.71
CA LEU A 59 -9.79 11.36 7.80
C LEU A 59 -10.08 9.93 7.32
N GLU A 60 -11.10 9.73 6.47
CA GLU A 60 -11.43 8.43 5.87
C GLU A 60 -10.29 7.91 4.99
N LEU A 61 -9.61 8.78 4.25
CA LEU A 61 -8.44 8.41 3.44
C LEU A 61 -7.25 8.01 4.33
N ALA A 62 -6.87 8.87 5.29
CA ALA A 62 -5.76 8.58 6.19
C ALA A 62 -5.99 7.31 7.03
N GLN A 63 -7.24 7.03 7.40
CA GLN A 63 -7.62 5.85 8.17
C GLN A 63 -7.37 4.54 7.42
N GLN A 64 -7.35 4.54 6.09
CA GLN A 64 -7.10 3.33 5.31
C GLN A 64 -5.68 2.81 5.53
N TYR A 65 -4.69 3.71 5.57
CA TYR A 65 -3.28 3.37 5.79
C TYR A 65 -2.97 2.88 7.22
N PHE A 66 -3.89 3.09 8.17
CA PHE A 66 -3.72 2.69 9.57
C PHE A 66 -4.01 1.19 9.82
N LEU A 67 -4.76 0.55 8.92
CA LEU A 67 -5.17 -0.85 9.04
C LEU A 67 -4.31 -1.79 8.16
N PRO A 68 -4.30 -3.10 8.41
CA PRO A 68 -3.73 -4.08 7.47
C PRO A 68 -4.34 -3.94 6.06
N PRO A 69 -3.58 -4.25 4.99
CA PRO A 69 -2.31 -5.00 4.97
C PRO A 69 -1.04 -4.13 4.95
N TYR A 70 -1.12 -2.86 5.35
CA TYR A 70 0.05 -1.98 5.31
C TYR A 70 1.10 -2.36 6.37
N ALA A 71 2.37 -2.13 6.02
CA ALA A 71 3.53 -2.39 6.86
C ALA A 71 3.46 -1.61 8.19
N PHE A 72 4.14 -2.11 9.21
CA PHE A 72 4.13 -1.53 10.54
C PHE A 72 4.49 -0.03 10.55
N GLN A 73 5.56 0.37 9.86
CA GLN A 73 5.99 1.76 9.79
C GLN A 73 4.95 2.67 9.11
N ILE A 74 4.29 2.18 8.04
CA ILE A 74 3.21 2.93 7.38
C ILE A 74 2.01 3.09 8.32
N ARG A 75 1.64 2.06 9.08
CA ARG A 75 0.55 2.13 10.06
C ARG A 75 0.87 3.12 11.18
N VAL A 76 2.12 3.18 11.65
CA VAL A 76 2.59 4.20 12.60
C VAL A 76 2.50 5.60 11.97
N GLY A 77 3.00 5.78 10.75
CA GLY A 77 2.89 7.05 10.01
C GLY A 77 1.44 7.48 9.83
N ALA A 78 0.53 6.56 9.52
CA ALA A 78 -0.90 6.81 9.38
C ALA A 78 -1.55 7.22 10.72
N LEU A 79 -1.12 6.64 11.83
CA LEU A 79 -1.55 7.07 13.17
C LEU A 79 -1.12 8.53 13.44
N TYR A 80 0.12 8.89 13.09
CA TYR A 80 0.60 10.27 13.20
C TYR A 80 -0.13 11.23 12.25
N LEU A 81 -0.41 10.80 11.03
CA LEU A 81 -1.20 11.53 10.03
C LEU A 81 -2.61 11.81 10.56
N LEU A 82 -3.29 10.80 11.10
CA LEU A 82 -4.61 10.95 11.74
C LEU A 82 -4.56 11.91 12.92
N TYR A 83 -3.51 11.83 13.75
CA TYR A 83 -3.30 12.76 14.86
C TYR A 83 -3.13 14.20 14.40
N GLY A 84 -2.29 14.45 13.40
CA GLY A 84 -2.10 15.76 12.81
C GLY A 84 -3.42 16.30 12.25
N LEU A 85 -4.07 15.55 11.36
CA LEU A 85 -5.32 15.93 10.71
C LEU A 85 -6.46 16.20 11.71
N TYR A 86 -6.60 15.37 12.74
CA TYR A 86 -7.63 15.56 13.75
C TYR A 86 -7.42 16.85 14.57
N ASN A 87 -6.17 17.28 14.75
CA ASN A 87 -5.84 18.47 15.51
C ASN A 87 -5.83 19.75 14.66
N THR A 88 -5.48 19.68 13.38
CA THR A 88 -5.44 20.84 12.46
C THR A 88 -6.78 21.12 11.78
N GLN A 89 -7.78 20.25 11.91
CA GLN A 89 -9.10 20.50 11.32
C GLN A 89 -9.75 21.79 11.82
N LEU A 90 -10.43 22.49 10.91
CA LEU A 90 -11.15 23.74 11.18
C LEU A 90 -12.65 23.53 11.45
N CYS A 91 -13.07 22.29 11.72
CA CYS A 91 -14.47 21.95 11.98
C CYS A 91 -14.83 22.19 13.44
N GLN A 92 -15.99 22.82 13.68
CA GLN A 92 -16.60 22.97 15.00
C GLN A 92 -18.05 22.48 14.93
N PRO A 93 -18.41 21.38 15.62
CA PRO A 93 -17.52 20.48 16.38
C PRO A 93 -16.54 19.71 15.48
N LYS A 94 -15.45 19.22 16.08
CA LYS A 94 -14.45 18.38 15.38
C LYS A 94 -15.10 17.13 14.79
N GLN A 95 -14.79 16.83 13.52
CA GLN A 95 -15.10 15.56 12.88
C GLN A 95 -14.25 14.46 13.49
N LYS A 96 -14.89 13.31 13.72
CA LYS A 96 -14.30 12.13 14.34
C LYS A 96 -13.76 11.16 13.28
N ILE A 97 -12.73 10.41 13.65
CA ILE A 97 -12.13 9.34 12.86
C ILE A 97 -13.06 8.14 12.95
N ARG A 98 -13.56 7.67 11.80
CA ARG A 98 -14.50 6.55 11.73
C ARG A 98 -13.73 5.23 11.78
N ILE A 99 -14.08 4.35 12.71
CA ILE A 99 -13.49 3.02 12.85
C ILE A 99 -14.62 1.99 12.82
N ALA A 100 -14.47 0.93 12.02
CA ALA A 100 -15.43 -0.16 12.04
C ALA A 100 -15.18 -1.03 13.28
N LEU A 101 -16.23 -1.48 13.96
CA LEU A 101 -16.10 -2.24 15.20
C LEU A 101 -15.33 -3.56 14.97
N LYS A 102 -15.47 -4.16 13.78
CA LYS A 102 -14.73 -5.37 13.37
C LYS A 102 -13.20 -5.17 13.31
N ASP A 103 -12.74 -3.95 13.09
CA ASP A 103 -11.31 -3.63 12.95
C ASP A 103 -10.68 -3.29 14.31
N TRP A 104 -11.49 -3.17 15.37
CA TRP A 104 -11.02 -2.76 16.69
C TRP A 104 -10.04 -3.76 17.34
N PRO A 105 -10.27 -5.09 17.29
CA PRO A 105 -9.31 -6.05 17.85
C PRO A 105 -7.90 -5.92 17.23
N GLU A 106 -7.84 -5.66 15.92
CA GLU A 106 -6.58 -5.43 15.20
C GLU A 106 -5.89 -4.14 15.65
N ILE A 107 -6.65 -3.07 15.91
CA ILE A 107 -6.12 -1.82 16.46
C ILE A 107 -5.60 -2.03 17.89
N GLN A 108 -6.28 -2.85 18.71
CA GLN A 108 -5.82 -3.17 20.06
C GLN A 108 -4.52 -3.98 20.04
N LYS A 109 -4.41 -4.96 19.14
CA LYS A 109 -3.17 -5.71 18.91
C LYS A 109 -2.04 -4.76 18.50
N PHE A 110 -2.29 -3.90 17.52
CA PHE A 110 -1.31 -2.89 17.10
C PHE A 110 -0.86 -1.98 18.24
N GLN A 111 -1.78 -1.55 19.12
CA GLN A 111 -1.42 -0.78 20.31
C GLN A 111 -0.48 -1.57 21.24
N GLN A 112 -0.74 -2.87 21.41
CA GLN A 112 0.11 -3.73 22.23
C GLN A 112 1.49 -3.88 21.61
N ASP A 113 1.57 -4.12 20.30
CA ASP A 113 2.83 -4.20 19.55
C ASP A 113 3.68 -2.90 19.72
N LEU A 114 3.04 -1.72 19.70
CA LEU A 114 3.73 -0.45 19.94
C LEU A 114 4.35 -0.37 21.36
N ILE A 115 3.68 -0.91 22.36
CA ILE A 115 4.15 -0.91 23.75
C ILE A 115 5.28 -1.91 23.90
N ASP A 116 5.11 -3.13 23.38
CA ASP A 116 6.08 -4.21 23.50
C ASP A 116 7.39 -3.86 22.77
N SER A 117 7.29 -3.19 21.62
CA SER A 117 8.45 -2.65 20.89
C SER A 117 8.96 -1.29 21.40
N GLN A 118 8.43 -0.77 22.51
CA GLN A 118 8.87 0.48 23.15
C GLN A 118 8.76 1.74 22.25
N HIS A 119 7.79 1.77 21.36
CA HIS A 119 7.42 2.95 20.55
C HIS A 119 6.40 3.81 21.31
N TYR A 120 6.84 4.34 22.46
CA TYR A 120 5.98 5.04 23.41
C TYR A 120 5.39 6.35 22.87
N ASP A 121 6.05 7.00 21.93
CA ASP A 121 5.55 8.18 21.21
C ASP A 121 4.28 7.85 20.40
N ALA A 122 4.29 6.76 19.65
CA ALA A 122 3.11 6.25 18.95
C ALA A 122 2.01 5.82 19.92
N ALA A 123 2.36 5.05 20.96
CA ALA A 123 1.40 4.63 21.97
C ALA A 123 0.75 5.83 22.70
N TYR A 124 1.55 6.86 22.99
CA TYR A 124 1.09 8.11 23.58
C TYR A 124 0.12 8.85 22.66
N ILE A 125 0.45 8.99 21.37
CA ILE A 125 -0.43 9.63 20.37
C ILE A 125 -1.77 8.90 20.25
N PHE A 126 -1.74 7.56 20.21
CA PHE A 126 -2.97 6.76 20.21
C PHE A 126 -3.81 7.03 21.47
N ARG A 127 -3.18 7.04 22.65
CA ARG A 127 -3.83 7.38 23.93
C ARG A 127 -4.42 8.79 23.91
N ARG A 128 -3.71 9.77 23.36
CA ARG A 128 -4.18 11.17 23.23
C ARG A 128 -5.43 11.26 22.36
N LEU A 129 -5.48 10.55 21.23
CA LEU A 129 -6.68 10.48 20.38
C LEU A 129 -7.88 9.85 21.12
N ARG A 130 -7.65 8.80 21.91
CA ARG A 130 -8.70 8.19 22.73
C ARG A 130 -9.25 9.16 23.78
N LEU A 131 -8.37 9.84 24.53
CA LEU A 131 -8.77 10.83 25.53
C LEU A 131 -9.54 12.00 24.92
N ALA A 132 -9.16 12.43 23.71
CA ALA A 132 -9.88 13.45 22.96
C ALA A 132 -11.23 12.97 22.37
N ARG A 133 -11.62 11.70 22.60
CA ARG A 133 -12.82 11.07 22.01
C ARG A 133 -12.85 11.22 20.47
N ALA A 134 -11.67 11.13 19.85
CA ALA A 134 -11.50 11.34 18.42
C ALA A 134 -12.12 10.24 17.56
N PHE A 135 -12.28 9.03 18.09
CA PHE A 135 -12.83 7.89 17.37
C PHE A 135 -14.37 7.84 17.43
N HIS A 136 -14.98 7.52 16.29
CA HIS A 136 -16.38 7.20 16.15
C HIS A 136 -16.52 5.75 15.69
N PHE A 137 -16.99 4.89 16.58
CA PHE A 137 -17.20 3.47 16.32
C PHE A 137 -18.45 3.24 15.51
N THR A 138 -18.34 2.43 14.46
CA THR A 138 -19.38 2.24 13.46
C THR A 138 -19.44 0.81 12.96
N ALA A 139 -20.56 0.42 12.35
CA ALA A 139 -20.69 -0.93 11.77
C ALA A 139 -19.82 -1.12 10.52
N MET A 140 -19.66 -0.06 9.70
CA MET A 140 -18.94 -0.09 8.43
C MET A 140 -17.97 1.09 8.32
N PRO A 141 -16.75 0.88 7.79
CA PRO A 141 -15.73 1.93 7.72
C PRO A 141 -16.15 3.07 6.79
N LYS A 142 -16.68 2.75 5.60
CA LYS A 142 -17.25 3.72 4.66
C LYS A 142 -18.73 4.00 4.99
N LEU A 143 -19.18 5.24 4.79
CA LEU A 143 -20.58 5.61 4.97
C LEU A 143 -21.45 5.03 3.83
N LEU A 144 -22.37 4.14 4.20
CA LEU A 144 -23.34 3.56 3.26
C LEU A 144 -24.49 4.54 3.01
N HIS A 145 -24.89 4.69 1.75
CA HIS A 145 -26.01 5.53 1.34
C HIS A 145 -27.07 4.65 0.66
N TYR A 146 -28.32 4.75 1.10
CA TYR A 146 -29.43 3.99 0.52
C TYR A 146 -29.67 4.40 -0.95
N ARG A 147 -29.96 3.42 -1.82
CA ARG A 147 -30.29 3.58 -3.25
C ARG A 147 -29.21 4.19 -4.17
N THR A 148 -27.96 4.26 -3.74
CA THR A 148 -26.86 4.62 -4.66
C THR A 148 -26.14 3.35 -5.09
N LYS A 149 -26.31 2.91 -6.35
CA LYS A 149 -25.41 1.92 -6.96
C LYS A 149 -24.05 2.58 -7.20
N LYS A 150 -23.29 2.80 -6.13
CA LYS A 150 -21.91 3.25 -6.24
C LYS A 150 -21.11 2.02 -6.66
N LYS A 151 -20.39 2.09 -7.78
CA LYS A 151 -19.28 1.16 -8.03
C LYS A 151 -18.45 1.19 -6.75
N ILE A 152 -18.25 0.02 -6.15
CA ILE A 152 -17.24 -0.13 -5.11
C ILE A 152 -15.93 0.15 -5.87
N GLU A 153 -15.45 1.38 -5.77
CA GLU A 153 -14.07 1.67 -6.08
C GLU A 153 -13.30 0.82 -5.06
N GLU A 154 -12.78 -0.31 -5.53
CA GLU A 154 -11.75 -1.04 -4.82
C GLU A 154 -10.68 -0.01 -4.49
N ASN A 155 -10.36 0.13 -3.20
CA ASN A 155 -9.26 0.99 -2.83
C ASN A 155 -8.03 0.42 -3.54
N GLU A 156 -7.47 1.15 -4.49
CA GLU A 156 -6.16 0.84 -5.04
C GLU A 156 -5.18 0.91 -3.87
N PHE A 157 -4.87 -0.25 -3.32
CA PHE A 157 -3.89 -0.34 -2.25
C PHE A 157 -2.53 -0.03 -2.87
N LYS A 158 -1.83 0.97 -2.35
CA LYS A 158 -0.43 1.19 -2.72
C LYS A 158 0.40 -0.01 -2.28
N GLU A 159 0.73 -0.88 -3.24
CA GLU A 159 1.48 -2.12 -3.00
C GLU A 159 2.84 -1.85 -2.34
N GLU A 160 3.48 -0.70 -2.62
CA GLU A 160 4.74 -0.27 -2.01
C GLU A 160 4.69 -0.13 -0.48
N PHE A 161 3.49 0.07 0.07
CA PHE A 161 3.28 0.27 1.50
C PHE A 161 2.99 -1.03 2.25
N LYS A 162 2.87 -2.16 1.55
CA LYS A 162 2.67 -3.47 2.16
C LYS A 162 4.01 -4.13 2.40
N ASP A 163 4.10 -4.94 3.45
CA ASP A 163 5.25 -5.84 3.59
C ASP A 163 5.26 -6.85 2.44
N PRO A 164 6.44 -7.19 1.88
CA PRO A 164 6.55 -8.24 0.87
C PRO A 164 5.89 -9.51 1.38
N SER A 165 4.94 -10.05 0.61
CA SER A 165 4.21 -11.25 1.01
C SER A 165 5.16 -12.44 1.12
N ASN A 166 5.55 -12.78 2.35
CA ASN A 166 6.44 -13.90 2.63
C ASN A 166 5.71 -15.26 2.64
N ARG A 167 4.49 -15.33 2.07
CA ARG A 167 3.62 -16.52 2.13
C ARG A 167 4.31 -17.77 1.58
N VAL A 168 5.04 -17.64 0.48
CA VAL A 168 5.78 -18.75 -0.13
C VAL A 168 6.85 -19.27 0.83
N ASN A 169 7.67 -18.39 1.40
CA ASN A 169 8.71 -18.78 2.36
C ASN A 169 8.14 -19.24 3.72
N SER A 170 6.93 -18.81 4.09
CA SER A 170 6.25 -19.31 5.29
C SER A 170 5.67 -20.72 5.09
N LEU A 171 5.35 -21.09 3.84
CA LEU A 171 4.80 -22.40 3.49
C LEU A 171 5.92 -23.42 3.23
N ILE A 172 6.98 -22.98 2.55
CA ILE A 172 8.13 -23.80 2.17
C ILE A 172 9.28 -23.44 3.10
N THR A 173 9.20 -23.90 4.35
CA THR A 173 10.30 -23.77 5.32
C THR A 173 11.37 -24.82 5.07
N ASN A 174 12.57 -24.61 5.62
CA ASN A 174 13.65 -25.60 5.56
C ASN A 174 13.21 -26.94 6.16
N ASP A 175 12.47 -26.91 7.27
CA ASP A 175 11.97 -28.11 7.94
C ASP A 175 11.01 -28.90 7.01
N VAL A 176 10.09 -28.21 6.33
CA VAL A 176 9.17 -28.84 5.36
C VAL A 176 9.92 -29.42 4.18
N LEU A 177 10.95 -28.73 3.67
CA LEU A 177 11.79 -29.24 2.58
C LEU A 177 12.57 -30.49 3.01
N GLU A 178 13.09 -30.52 4.23
CA GLU A 178 13.80 -31.68 4.78
C GLU A 178 12.86 -32.88 4.94
N GLU A 179 11.67 -32.67 5.52
CA GLU A 179 10.64 -33.71 5.60
C GLU A 179 10.25 -34.26 4.23
N LEU A 180 10.06 -33.38 3.25
CA LEU A 180 9.70 -33.76 1.89
C LEU A 180 10.82 -34.56 1.21
N MET A 181 12.08 -34.18 1.45
CA MET A 181 13.25 -34.90 0.95
C MET A 181 13.34 -36.30 1.55
N ASN A 182 13.08 -36.44 2.84
CA ASN A 182 13.06 -37.72 3.54
C ASN A 182 11.93 -38.64 3.00
N ILE A 183 10.73 -38.11 2.79
CA ILE A 183 9.61 -38.83 2.19
C ILE A 183 9.96 -39.27 0.76
N HIS A 184 10.58 -38.39 -0.03
CA HIS A 184 10.97 -38.68 -1.39
C HIS A 184 12.05 -39.78 -1.46
N ASP A 185 13.08 -39.72 -0.62
CA ASP A 185 14.11 -40.77 -0.53
C ASP A 185 13.52 -42.12 -0.12
N HIS A 186 12.60 -42.12 0.85
CA HIS A 186 11.89 -43.35 1.24
C HIS A 186 11.05 -43.92 0.09
N TYR A 187 10.34 -43.06 -0.64
CA TYR A 187 9.59 -43.45 -1.82
C TYR A 187 10.47 -44.05 -2.91
N GLN A 188 11.64 -43.47 -3.18
CA GLN A 188 12.62 -44.01 -4.14
C GLN A 188 13.14 -45.38 -3.71
N LYS A 189 13.53 -45.52 -2.44
CA LYS A 189 13.96 -46.81 -1.86
C LYS A 189 12.88 -47.88 -2.02
N MET A 190 11.62 -47.53 -1.73
CA MET A 190 10.51 -48.47 -1.83
C MET A 190 10.24 -48.91 -3.28
N LYS A 191 10.38 -48.01 -4.27
CA LYS A 191 10.27 -48.36 -5.69
C LYS A 191 11.30 -49.41 -6.11
N CYS A 192 12.53 -49.33 -5.61
CA CYS A 192 13.56 -50.33 -5.87
C CYS A 192 13.31 -51.67 -5.17
N VAL A 193 12.64 -51.68 -4.01
CA VAL A 193 12.30 -52.94 -3.31
C VAL A 193 11.20 -53.72 -4.03
N ILE A 194 10.25 -53.01 -4.65
CA ILE A 194 9.07 -53.60 -5.30
C ILE A 194 9.36 -54.02 -6.75
N SER A 195 10.38 -53.44 -7.39
CA SER A 195 10.74 -53.76 -8.76
C SER A 195 11.28 -55.19 -8.90
N ALA A 196 11.03 -55.80 -10.07
CA ALA A 196 11.53 -57.14 -10.39
C ALA A 196 13.06 -57.23 -10.39
N ASP A 197 13.73 -56.12 -10.71
CA ASP A 197 15.17 -55.93 -10.59
C ASP A 197 15.44 -54.97 -9.42
N LYS A 198 15.77 -55.53 -8.25
CA LYS A 198 15.93 -54.81 -6.96
C LYS A 198 16.95 -53.68 -6.98
N SER A 199 17.70 -53.55 -8.07
CA SER A 199 18.73 -52.54 -8.29
C SER A 199 18.22 -51.29 -9.02
N GLN A 200 17.04 -51.35 -9.66
CA GLN A 200 16.49 -50.26 -10.47
C GLN A 200 15.02 -49.98 -10.11
N PRO A 201 14.61 -48.71 -9.99
CA PRO A 201 13.23 -48.37 -9.70
C PRO A 201 12.33 -48.72 -10.89
N ASP A 202 11.14 -49.27 -10.60
CA ASP A 202 10.16 -49.59 -11.64
C ASP A 202 9.64 -48.29 -12.29
N LYS A 203 9.83 -48.16 -13.61
CA LYS A 203 9.37 -46.99 -14.39
C LYS A 203 7.85 -46.81 -14.33
N ALA A 204 7.08 -47.89 -14.17
CA ALA A 204 5.63 -47.81 -14.04
C ALA A 204 5.18 -47.10 -12.75
N LEU A 205 6.05 -47.04 -11.73
CA LEU A 205 5.80 -46.37 -10.46
C LEU A 205 6.39 -44.95 -10.42
N SER A 206 6.91 -44.42 -11.51
CA SER A 206 7.53 -43.09 -11.53
C SER A 206 6.52 -41.94 -11.69
N LEU A 207 5.69 -41.71 -10.68
CA LEU A 207 4.67 -40.65 -10.67
C LEU A 207 5.22 -39.24 -10.36
N ILE A 208 6.36 -39.16 -9.68
CA ILE A 208 6.99 -37.91 -9.23
C ILE A 208 8.42 -37.88 -9.80
N LYS A 209 8.87 -36.71 -10.25
CA LYS A 209 10.24 -36.49 -10.74
C LYS A 209 11.26 -36.65 -9.61
N ASP A 210 12.42 -37.21 -9.93
CA ASP A 210 13.48 -37.49 -8.95
C ASP A 210 14.10 -36.21 -8.35
N ASP A 211 14.06 -35.11 -9.09
CA ASP A 211 14.57 -33.79 -8.71
C ASP A 211 13.48 -32.89 -8.10
N PHE A 212 12.30 -33.43 -7.76
CA PHE A 212 11.14 -32.63 -7.35
C PHE A 212 11.44 -31.69 -6.18
N VAL A 213 12.07 -32.19 -5.11
CA VAL A 213 12.35 -31.39 -3.91
C VAL A 213 13.40 -30.31 -4.19
N VAL A 214 14.39 -30.62 -5.03
CA VAL A 214 15.42 -29.66 -5.47
C VAL A 214 14.78 -28.57 -6.34
N THR A 215 13.97 -28.97 -7.32
CA THR A 215 13.23 -28.04 -8.20
C THR A 215 12.31 -27.12 -7.40
N LEU A 216 11.61 -27.66 -6.40
CA LEU A 216 10.74 -26.87 -5.54
C LEU A 216 11.52 -25.83 -4.73
N LYS A 217 12.68 -26.22 -4.20
CA LYS A 217 13.59 -25.31 -3.50
C LYS A 217 14.10 -24.21 -4.44
N ASP A 218 14.51 -24.57 -5.65
CA ASP A 218 15.03 -23.62 -6.64
C ASP A 218 13.95 -22.61 -7.06
N ILE A 219 12.73 -23.06 -7.36
CA ILE A 219 11.58 -22.18 -7.65
C ILE A 219 11.29 -21.23 -6.48
N THR A 220 11.43 -21.71 -5.25
CA THR A 220 11.22 -20.90 -4.03
C THR A 220 12.28 -19.81 -3.91
N LEU A 221 13.55 -20.14 -4.17
CA LEU A 221 14.66 -19.19 -4.19
C LEU A 221 14.51 -18.16 -5.31
N GLU A 222 14.18 -18.60 -6.53
CA GLU A 222 13.90 -17.71 -7.66
C GLU A 222 12.78 -16.72 -7.34
N HIS A 223 11.71 -17.20 -6.69
CA HIS A 223 10.63 -16.33 -6.24
C HIS A 223 11.10 -15.31 -5.20
N GLN A 224 11.92 -15.72 -4.24
CA GLN A 224 12.47 -14.84 -3.22
C GLN A 224 13.39 -13.77 -3.84
N GLU A 225 14.27 -14.14 -4.76
CA GLU A 225 15.12 -13.21 -5.50
C GLU A 225 14.30 -12.24 -6.35
N TRP A 226 13.28 -12.74 -7.05
CA TRP A 226 12.34 -11.89 -7.80
C TRP A 226 11.65 -10.87 -6.90
N GLN A 227 11.17 -11.28 -5.73
CA GLN A 227 10.55 -10.36 -4.75
C GLN A 227 11.55 -9.29 -4.30
N GLN A 228 12.78 -9.67 -3.95
CA GLN A 228 13.81 -8.73 -3.52
C GLN A 228 14.21 -7.76 -4.65
N ASN A 229 14.38 -8.25 -5.88
CA ASN A 229 14.71 -7.42 -7.03
C ASN A 229 13.58 -6.46 -7.38
N ARG A 230 12.32 -6.92 -7.27
CA ARG A 230 11.15 -6.06 -7.43
C ARG A 230 11.12 -4.95 -6.39
N MET A 231 11.45 -5.23 -5.13
CA MET A 231 11.59 -4.21 -4.08
C MET A 231 12.73 -3.22 -4.38
N LYS A 232 13.89 -3.70 -4.85
CA LYS A 232 15.02 -2.84 -5.25
C LYS A 232 14.68 -1.93 -6.42
N LEU A 233 13.95 -2.43 -7.43
CA LEU A 233 13.49 -1.62 -8.56
C LEU A 233 12.55 -0.49 -8.11
N PHE A 234 11.69 -0.73 -7.11
CA PHE A 234 10.85 0.32 -6.53
C PHE A 234 11.65 1.39 -5.76
N LEU A 235 12.74 1.00 -5.11
CA LEU A 235 13.65 1.95 -4.44
C LEU A 235 14.43 2.77 -5.47
N ASN A 236 14.96 2.13 -6.52
CA ASN A 236 15.79 2.78 -7.53
C ASN A 236 15.00 3.70 -8.47
N ALA A 237 13.74 3.38 -8.79
CA ALA A 237 12.88 4.26 -9.59
C ALA A 237 12.73 5.65 -8.96
N LYS A 238 12.78 5.73 -7.62
CA LYS A 238 12.72 6.99 -6.86
C LYS A 238 14.01 7.81 -6.95
N GLU A 239 15.18 7.19 -7.13
CA GLU A 239 16.46 7.91 -7.33
C GLU A 239 16.58 8.54 -8.72
N THR A 240 16.03 7.88 -9.75
CA THR A 240 15.96 8.44 -11.11
C THR A 240 14.97 9.59 -11.26
N ASP A 241 13.86 9.59 -10.53
CA ASP A 241 12.91 10.72 -10.55
C ASP A 241 13.46 11.95 -9.81
N GLU A 242 14.34 11.79 -8.82
CA GLU A 242 15.02 12.93 -8.17
C GLU A 242 16.13 13.55 -9.03
N THR A 243 16.70 12.80 -9.99
CA THR A 243 17.77 13.28 -10.87
C THR A 243 17.24 13.87 -12.19
N GLU A 244 16.08 13.45 -12.69
CA GLU A 244 15.48 14.04 -13.89
C GLU A 244 14.61 15.29 -13.62
N ASN A 245 14.07 15.46 -12.42
CA ASN A 245 13.17 16.59 -12.08
C ASN A 245 13.87 17.96 -11.92
N LYS A 246 15.21 18.04 -12.07
CA LYS A 246 15.93 19.34 -12.12
C LYS A 246 16.21 19.87 -13.53
N LYS A 247 15.90 19.14 -14.60
CA LYS A 247 16.20 19.58 -15.98
C LYS A 247 15.01 19.56 -16.96
N LYS A 248 13.85 19.00 -16.60
CA LYS A 248 12.72 18.82 -17.52
C LYS A 248 11.56 19.83 -17.37
N ASP A 249 11.54 20.62 -16.29
CA ASP A 249 10.39 21.50 -15.97
C ASP A 249 10.28 22.77 -16.84
N GLU A 250 11.30 23.13 -17.64
CA GLU A 250 11.20 24.29 -18.56
C GLU A 250 10.86 23.93 -20.01
N THR A 251 11.01 22.66 -20.45
CA THR A 251 10.94 22.33 -21.89
C THR A 251 9.68 21.56 -22.30
N LEU A 252 9.02 20.83 -21.40
CA LEU A 252 7.91 19.92 -21.76
C LEU A 252 6.52 20.57 -21.80
N LEU A 253 6.30 21.70 -21.14
CA LEU A 253 4.98 22.35 -21.09
C LEU A 253 4.58 23.09 -22.38
N GLN A 254 5.50 23.26 -23.35
CA GLN A 254 5.19 23.96 -24.62
C GLN A 254 4.99 23.03 -25.83
N SER A 255 5.40 21.76 -25.77
CA SER A 255 5.46 20.90 -26.98
C SER A 255 4.20 20.06 -27.20
N GLU A 256 3.67 19.35 -26.20
CA GLU A 256 2.60 18.37 -26.43
C GLU A 256 1.21 18.98 -26.65
N GLY A 257 0.95 20.17 -26.10
CA GLY A 257 -0.31 20.89 -26.32
C GLY A 257 -0.46 21.46 -27.73
N SER A 258 0.67 21.77 -28.38
CA SER A 258 0.73 22.43 -29.69
C SER A 258 0.46 21.46 -30.85
N GLU A 259 0.97 20.24 -30.76
CA GLU A 259 0.80 19.22 -31.82
C GLU A 259 -0.64 18.72 -31.93
N ARG A 260 -1.31 18.52 -30.79
CA ARG A 260 -2.70 18.07 -30.78
C ARG A 260 -3.66 19.16 -31.26
N ALA A 261 -3.41 20.41 -30.88
CA ALA A 261 -4.19 21.56 -31.32
C ALA A 261 -4.01 21.83 -32.83
N SER A 262 -2.78 21.75 -33.34
CA SER A 262 -2.48 21.92 -34.77
C SER A 262 -3.03 20.77 -35.62
N ALA A 263 -2.99 19.52 -35.13
CA ALA A 263 -3.64 18.39 -35.79
C ALA A 263 -5.15 18.57 -35.89
N LEU A 264 -5.82 19.01 -34.81
CA LEU A 264 -7.26 19.28 -34.79
C LEU A 264 -7.64 20.45 -35.71
N ALA A 265 -6.82 21.51 -35.78
CA ALA A 265 -7.03 22.63 -36.70
C ALA A 265 -6.90 22.20 -38.17
N ARG A 266 -5.93 21.32 -38.49
CA ARG A 266 -5.72 20.79 -39.84
C ARG A 266 -6.85 19.86 -40.28
N ILE A 267 -7.40 19.08 -39.34
CA ILE A 267 -8.59 18.25 -39.59
C ILE A 267 -9.80 19.14 -39.87
N LYS A 268 -10.07 20.16 -39.03
CA LYS A 268 -11.16 21.11 -39.26
C LYS A 268 -11.05 21.81 -40.62
N TYR A 269 -9.88 22.34 -40.97
CA TYR A 269 -9.68 23.03 -42.25
C TYR A 269 -10.03 22.14 -43.45
N ARG A 270 -9.57 20.88 -43.45
CA ARG A 270 -9.88 19.91 -44.52
C ARG A 270 -11.36 19.54 -44.60
N SER A 271 -12.06 19.51 -43.46
CA SER A 271 -13.49 19.20 -43.42
C SER A 271 -14.37 20.33 -43.97
N TYR A 272 -13.93 21.58 -43.87
CA TYR A 272 -14.68 22.75 -44.39
C TYR A 272 -14.31 23.13 -45.83
N SER A 273 -13.16 22.68 -46.35
CA SER A 273 -12.74 22.95 -47.74
C SER A 273 -13.31 21.97 -48.78
N ALA A 274 -14.07 20.96 -48.36
CA ALA A 274 -14.60 19.90 -49.22
C ALA A 274 -16.11 20.05 -49.54
N VAL A 275 -16.69 21.23 -49.29
CA VAL A 275 -18.03 21.57 -49.78
C VAL A 275 -17.83 22.51 -50.99
N PRO A 276 -17.92 22.01 -52.24
CA PRO A 276 -18.11 22.88 -53.38
C PRO A 276 -19.52 23.50 -53.32
N GLU A 277 -19.67 24.73 -53.82
CA GLU A 277 -20.96 25.36 -54.10
C GLU A 277 -21.89 24.46 -54.94
#